data_AF-A0A6B3BH62-F1
#
_entry.id   AF-A0A6B3BH62-F1
#
_cell.length_a   1.000
_cell.length_b   1.000
_cell.length_c   1.000
_cell.angle_alpha   90.00
_cell.angle_beta   90.00
_cell.angle_gamma   90.00
#
_symmetry.space_group_name_H-M   'P 1'
#
loop_
_entity.id
_entity.type
_entity.pdbx_description
1 polymer ?
#
loop_
_entity_poly.entity_id
_entity_poly.type
_entity_poly.pdbx_seq_one_letter_code
_entity_poly.pdbx_strand_id
1 'polypeptide(L)'
;MRLRSLRVRFEPSLCLRFALAFAVVGAVVATVVGRLSYCAASDRIMAEIDNTLRSATVAAAGDQDRALPGSGTPAPTLDLYPGTDQPGPGDEGVRTVITRAVGQDGTATHLSGPTVRLPVSDTMRTLAVSGTTGQTDITEVKVGVRTFRLLSTALGGDRGALQAAVHIDQTHRVLGGLAREIAGASLAVMLVAAGVGWALARRITRRLELLARVAEKISVDGRADGAILADGRDEVGRLSASFGRMLDRLAAAREAQERLVQDAAHELRTPLTSLRTNASVLRRVTELSPYARDRLLDDVEGETAELGQLVDELVELAMARDREEPEEPVELSALARRAAQRVHRRTGCFVLLDVDDSVVMGRRQGLERAVGNLLENAVKFDPDGDDPIEVHVRQGRITVRDHGPGIDAADAERVFDRFYRADTARSLPGSGLGLAIVRDVAEAHGGTVFARTRPGGGAEVGFTLDRARVRGPETPGAKPRGT
;
A
#
# COMPACT_ATOMS: atom_id res chain seq x y z
N MET A 1 -34.42 32.63 -24.98
CA MET A 1 -33.42 33.02 -23.98
C MET A 1 -33.53 32.07 -22.78
N ARG A 2 -32.74 30.99 -22.73
CA ARG A 2 -32.72 30.03 -21.60
C ARG A 2 -31.30 29.94 -21.07
N LEU A 3 -31.05 30.55 -19.93
CA LEU A 3 -29.80 30.47 -19.18
C LEU A 3 -29.66 29.05 -18.61
N ARG A 4 -28.79 28.24 -19.23
CA ARG A 4 -28.29 26.99 -18.65
C ARG A 4 -27.25 27.35 -17.59
N SER A 5 -27.61 27.20 -16.33
CA SER A 5 -26.70 27.32 -15.20
C SER A 5 -25.66 26.19 -15.24
N LEU A 6 -24.39 26.54 -15.49
CA LEU A 6 -23.25 25.68 -15.23
C LEU A 6 -23.13 25.49 -13.71
N ARG A 7 -23.69 24.39 -13.20
CA ARG A 7 -23.32 23.87 -11.88
C ARG A 7 -21.93 23.26 -12.00
N VAL A 8 -20.90 24.07 -11.78
CA VAL A 8 -19.56 23.58 -11.47
C VAL A 8 -19.68 22.85 -10.13
N ARG A 9 -19.71 21.52 -10.15
CA ARG A 9 -19.57 20.72 -8.94
C ARG A 9 -18.16 20.95 -8.41
N PHE A 10 -18.04 21.77 -7.38
CA PHE A 10 -16.83 21.82 -6.56
C PHE A 10 -16.70 20.44 -5.90
N GLU A 11 -15.92 19.54 -6.50
CA GLU A 11 -15.48 18.35 -5.79
C GLU A 11 -14.34 18.78 -4.87
N PRO A 12 -14.56 18.79 -3.54
CA PRO A 12 -13.51 19.20 -2.62
C PRO A 12 -12.32 18.25 -2.76
N SER A 13 -11.11 18.82 -2.79
CA SER A 13 -9.88 18.04 -2.86
C SER A 13 -9.82 17.00 -1.74
N LEU A 14 -9.14 15.87 -1.98
CA LEU A 14 -9.01 14.80 -0.99
C LEU A 14 -8.50 15.34 0.36
N CYS A 15 -7.58 16.32 0.33
CA CYS A 15 -7.09 17.01 1.52
C CYS A 15 -8.18 17.71 2.33
N LEU A 16 -9.09 18.40 1.65
CA LEU A 16 -10.20 19.10 2.32
C LEU A 16 -11.18 18.09 2.94
N ARG A 17 -11.45 16.97 2.26
CA ARG A 17 -12.30 15.90 2.78
C ARG A 17 -11.72 15.26 4.05
N PHE A 18 -10.43 14.93 4.04
CA PHE A 18 -9.75 14.37 5.23
C PHE A 18 -9.68 15.38 6.37
N ALA A 19 -9.32 16.64 6.10
CA ALA A 19 -9.32 17.69 7.12
C ALA A 19 -10.70 17.85 7.77
N LEU A 20 -11.76 17.87 6.97
CA LEU A 20 -13.14 17.92 7.47
C LEU A 20 -13.52 16.67 8.28
N ALA A 21 -13.18 15.47 7.81
CA ALA A 21 -13.49 14.24 8.54
C ALA A 21 -12.81 14.19 9.91
N PHE A 22 -11.52 14.53 9.98
CA PHE A 22 -10.79 14.62 11.24
C PHE A 22 -11.31 15.75 12.14
N ALA A 23 -11.70 16.89 11.57
CA ALA A 23 -12.33 17.97 12.32
C ALA A 23 -13.67 17.54 12.92
N VAL A 24 -14.50 16.82 12.18
CA VAL A 24 -15.80 16.30 12.66
C VAL A 24 -15.59 15.29 13.79
N VAL A 25 -14.66 14.34 13.63
CA VAL A 25 -14.33 13.38 14.69
C VAL A 25 -13.80 14.10 15.93
N GLY A 26 -12.89 15.05 15.75
CA GLY A 26 -12.37 15.88 16.84
C GLY A 26 -13.48 16.67 17.55
N ALA A 27 -14.43 17.24 16.79
CA ALA A 27 -15.57 17.97 17.34
C ALA A 27 -16.48 17.06 18.17
N VAL A 28 -16.79 15.85 17.68
CA VAL A 28 -17.62 14.87 18.41
C VAL A 28 -16.95 14.47 19.72
N VAL A 29 -15.68 14.08 19.67
CA VAL A 29 -14.92 13.68 20.86
C VAL A 29 -14.84 14.83 21.87
N ALA A 30 -14.48 16.04 21.42
CA ALA A 30 -14.35 17.19 22.30
C ALA A 30 -15.70 17.59 22.93
N THR A 31 -16.80 17.50 22.18
CA THR A 31 -18.15 17.78 22.70
C THR A 31 -18.57 16.75 23.75
N VAL A 32 -18.34 15.46 23.49
CA VAL A 32 -18.68 14.37 24.43
C VAL A 32 -17.87 14.49 25.72
N VAL A 33 -16.54 14.63 25.60
CA VAL A 33 -15.64 14.76 26.75
C VAL A 33 -15.90 16.05 27.53
N GLY A 34 -16.11 17.15 26.83
CA GLY A 34 -16.42 18.44 27.46
C GLY A 34 -17.74 18.42 28.22
N ARG A 35 -18.79 17.82 27.63
CA ARG A 35 -20.09 17.67 28.29
C ARG A 35 -20.01 16.76 29.51
N LEU A 36 -19.35 15.60 29.40
CA LEU A 36 -19.19 14.68 30.53
C LEU A 36 -18.41 15.32 31.67
N SER A 37 -17.31 16.01 31.36
CA SER A 37 -16.52 16.73 32.36
C SER A 37 -17.33 17.83 33.07
N TYR A 38 -18.12 18.60 32.32
CA TYR A 38 -18.99 19.64 32.89
C TYR A 38 -20.07 19.04 33.80
N CYS A 39 -20.79 18.01 33.33
CA CYS A 39 -21.82 17.33 34.12
C CYS A 39 -21.22 16.75 35.40
N ALA A 40 -20.08 16.04 35.32
CA ALA A 40 -19.41 15.47 36.49
C ALA A 40 -18.97 16.54 37.49
N ALA A 41 -18.43 17.68 37.01
CA ALA A 41 -18.05 18.79 37.88
C ALA A 41 -19.27 19.43 38.55
N SER A 42 -20.34 19.68 37.77
CA SER A 42 -21.59 20.24 38.27
C SER A 42 -22.23 19.34 39.33
N ASP A 43 -22.39 18.05 39.05
CA ASP A 43 -23.01 17.09 39.96
C ASP A 43 -22.20 16.97 41.25
N ARG A 44 -20.87 16.93 41.15
CA ARG A 44 -19.98 16.87 42.32
C ARG A 44 -20.09 18.13 43.20
N ILE A 45 -20.13 19.32 42.59
CA ILE A 45 -20.24 20.58 43.33
C ILE A 45 -21.63 20.70 43.98
N MET A 46 -22.70 20.31 43.28
CA MET A 46 -24.06 20.37 43.84
C MET A 46 -24.27 19.35 44.96
N ALA A 47 -23.73 18.14 44.82
CA ALA A 47 -23.74 17.15 45.88
C ALA A 47 -23.01 17.64 47.15
N GLU A 48 -21.89 18.34 46.99
CA GLU A 48 -21.16 18.94 48.12
C GLU A 48 -21.99 20.04 48.82
N ILE A 49 -22.70 20.87 48.06
CA ILE A 49 -23.61 21.88 48.61
C ILE A 49 -24.75 21.21 49.38
N ASP A 50 -25.35 20.15 48.81
CA ASP A 50 -26.44 19.41 49.45
C ASP A 50 -25.99 18.73 50.76
N ASN A 51 -24.77 18.19 50.80
CA ASN A 51 -24.16 17.65 52.01
C ASN A 51 -23.91 18.73 53.07
N THR A 52 -23.42 19.90 52.64
CA THR A 52 -23.20 21.06 53.53
C THR A 52 -24.53 21.52 54.15
N LEU A 53 -25.58 21.64 53.34
CA LEU A 53 -26.91 22.02 53.80
C LEU A 53 -27.49 20.99 54.79
N ARG A 54 -27.33 19.69 54.50
CA ARG A 54 -27.79 18.61 55.38
C ARG A 54 -27.06 18.62 56.73
N SER A 55 -25.77 18.88 56.72
CA SER A 55 -24.95 18.97 57.93
C SER A 55 -25.40 20.16 58.78
N ALA A 56 -25.71 21.30 58.14
CA ALA A 56 -26.22 22.49 58.80
C ALA A 56 -27.63 22.31 59.38
N THR A 57 -28.54 21.59 58.71
CA THR A 57 -29.87 21.31 59.28
C THR A 57 -29.78 20.38 60.49
N VAL A 58 -28.93 19.36 60.47
CA VAL A 58 -28.69 18.46 61.61
C VAL A 58 -28.10 19.24 62.80
N ALA A 59 -27.13 20.12 62.56
CA ALA A 59 -26.56 20.97 63.60
C ALA A 59 -27.60 21.93 64.21
N ALA A 60 -28.42 22.57 63.36
CA ALA A 60 -29.48 23.48 63.79
C ALA A 60 -30.61 22.76 64.56
N ALA A 61 -30.92 21.51 64.22
CA ALA A 61 -31.90 20.70 64.96
C ALA A 61 -31.49 20.46 66.41
N GLY A 62 -30.20 20.19 66.65
CA GLY A 62 -29.67 20.02 68.01
C GLY A 62 -29.69 21.31 68.84
N ASP A 63 -29.59 22.47 68.18
CA ASP A 63 -29.64 23.78 68.85
C ASP A 63 -31.08 24.23 69.16
N GLN A 64 -32.02 23.90 68.27
CA GLN A 64 -33.45 24.16 68.48
C GLN A 64 -34.02 23.34 69.67
N ASP A 65 -33.58 22.10 69.86
CA ASP A 65 -33.96 21.29 71.03
C ASP A 65 -33.41 21.90 72.36
N ARG A 66 -32.36 22.73 72.30
CA ARG A 66 -31.85 23.50 73.46
C ARG A 66 -32.63 24.80 73.74
N ALA A 67 -33.41 25.30 72.77
CA ALA A 67 -34.04 26.63 72.82
C ALA A 67 -35.51 26.65 73.29
N LEU A 68 -36.03 25.56 73.87
CA LEU A 68 -37.38 25.50 74.48
C LEU A 68 -37.46 26.40 75.75
N PRO A 69 -38.65 26.91 76.14
CA PRO A 69 -38.83 28.26 76.66
C PRO A 69 -38.24 28.48 78.07
N GLY A 70 -37.32 29.44 78.21
CA GLY A 70 -36.80 29.85 79.52
C GLY A 70 -35.66 30.87 79.57
N SER A 71 -34.93 31.14 78.48
CA SER A 71 -33.85 32.13 78.51
C SER A 71 -33.72 32.87 77.19
N GLY A 72 -34.09 34.16 77.20
CA GLY A 72 -33.90 35.10 76.09
C GLY A 72 -32.44 35.46 75.89
N THR A 73 -31.62 34.50 75.44
CA THR A 73 -30.26 34.76 75.00
C THR A 73 -30.15 34.37 73.52
N PRO A 74 -29.77 35.30 72.62
CA PRO A 74 -29.57 34.95 71.22
C PRO A 74 -28.53 33.83 71.12
N ALA A 75 -28.85 32.81 70.31
CA ALA A 75 -27.95 31.69 70.04
C ALA A 75 -26.60 32.19 69.50
N PRO A 76 -25.47 31.56 69.87
CA PRO A 76 -24.18 31.94 69.33
C PRO A 76 -24.18 31.70 67.82
N THR A 77 -23.69 32.70 67.07
CA THR A 77 -23.38 32.55 65.65
C THR A 77 -22.48 31.33 65.49
N LEU A 78 -22.99 30.28 64.84
CA LEU A 78 -22.20 29.08 64.56
C LEU A 78 -21.19 29.43 63.45
N ASP A 79 -20.07 30.03 63.87
CA ASP A 79 -18.94 30.30 62.99
C ASP A 79 -18.27 28.96 62.73
N LEU A 80 -18.47 28.40 61.53
CA LEU A 80 -17.94 27.09 61.17
C LEU A 80 -16.41 27.07 60.99
N TYR A 81 -15.69 28.15 61.31
CA TYR A 81 -14.22 28.23 61.42
C TYR A 81 -13.76 29.31 62.43
N PRO A 82 -12.92 29.01 63.45
CA PRO A 82 -12.40 30.02 64.35
C PRO A 82 -11.11 30.63 63.77
N GLY A 83 -11.20 31.83 63.22
CA GLY A 83 -10.05 32.61 62.80
C GLY A 83 -10.31 34.08 63.06
N THR A 84 -9.55 34.69 63.95
CA THR A 84 -9.60 36.13 64.22
C THR A 84 -8.96 36.87 63.06
N ASP A 85 -9.73 37.64 62.29
CA ASP A 85 -9.33 38.95 61.79
C ASP A 85 -10.48 39.67 61.04
N GLN A 86 -10.39 40.99 61.06
CA GLN A 86 -11.41 41.96 60.68
C GLN A 86 -11.72 41.95 59.17
N PRO A 87 -13.01 42.01 58.74
CA PRO A 87 -13.37 41.80 57.33
C PRO A 87 -12.99 43.01 56.45
N GLY A 88 -12.09 42.77 55.50
CA GLY A 88 -11.74 43.68 54.39
C GLY A 88 -12.50 43.33 53.09
N PRO A 89 -12.43 44.19 52.06
CA PRO A 89 -13.07 43.96 50.76
C PRO A 89 -12.33 42.84 50.02
N GLY A 90 -12.76 41.61 50.27
CA GLY A 90 -12.11 40.37 49.82
C GLY A 90 -12.65 39.10 50.50
N ASP A 91 -13.52 39.24 51.50
CA ASP A 91 -14.06 38.14 52.31
C ASP A 91 -15.25 37.39 51.63
N GLU A 92 -15.17 37.19 50.31
CA GLU A 92 -16.22 36.53 49.50
C GLU A 92 -16.13 34.99 49.51
N GLY A 93 -15.33 34.39 50.40
CA GLY A 93 -15.08 32.94 50.46
C GLY A 93 -15.93 32.16 51.47
N VAL A 94 -16.58 32.84 52.43
CA VAL A 94 -17.35 32.18 53.49
C VAL A 94 -18.72 31.83 52.96
N ARG A 95 -18.98 30.53 52.73
CA ARG A 95 -20.34 30.02 52.46
C ARG A 95 -21.16 30.13 53.74
N THR A 96 -21.77 31.29 53.98
CA THR A 96 -22.63 31.47 55.13
C THR A 96 -23.95 30.73 54.90
N VAL A 97 -24.18 29.69 55.70
CA VAL A 97 -25.45 28.96 55.68
C VAL A 97 -26.47 29.77 56.48
N ILE A 98 -27.63 30.06 55.89
CA ILE A 98 -28.75 30.68 56.58
C ILE A 98 -29.64 29.57 57.11
N THR A 99 -29.90 29.53 58.41
CA THR A 99 -30.81 28.55 59.02
C THR A 99 -32.03 29.23 59.63
N ARG A 100 -33.20 28.64 59.43
CA ARG A 100 -34.50 29.12 59.94
C ARG A 100 -35.35 27.95 60.41
N ALA A 101 -36.04 28.10 61.53
CA ALA A 101 -37.09 27.20 61.96
C ALA A 101 -38.44 27.70 61.43
N VAL A 102 -39.29 26.80 60.94
CA VAL A 102 -40.64 27.11 60.46
C VAL A 102 -41.64 26.30 61.26
N GLY A 103 -42.52 26.97 61.99
CA GLY A 103 -43.61 26.37 62.75
C GLY A 103 -44.72 25.83 61.86
N GLN A 104 -45.66 25.08 62.44
CA GLN A 104 -46.84 24.54 61.74
C GLN A 104 -47.78 25.64 61.21
N ASP A 105 -47.79 26.79 61.87
CA ASP A 105 -48.50 28.00 61.44
C ASP A 105 -47.81 28.72 60.26
N GLY A 106 -46.64 28.22 59.84
CA GLY A 106 -45.81 28.80 58.79
C GLY A 106 -45.04 30.04 59.23
N THR A 107 -45.01 30.36 60.53
CA THR A 107 -44.13 31.39 61.07
C THR A 107 -42.68 30.91 61.00
N ALA A 108 -41.80 31.75 60.47
CA ALA A 108 -40.43 31.37 60.18
C ALA A 108 -39.45 32.19 61.02
N THR A 109 -38.95 31.57 62.10
CA THR A 109 -37.98 32.12 63.05
C THR A 109 -36.56 31.95 62.51
N HIS A 110 -35.80 33.04 62.49
CA HIS A 110 -34.40 33.02 62.07
C HIS A 110 -33.52 32.43 63.18
N LEU A 111 -32.61 31.51 62.83
CA LEU A 111 -31.71 30.85 63.77
C LEU A 111 -30.27 31.33 63.60
N SER A 112 -29.73 31.28 62.38
CA SER A 112 -28.33 31.67 62.11
C SER A 112 -28.13 32.21 60.69
N GLY A 113 -27.04 32.97 60.51
CA GLY A 113 -26.64 33.59 59.25
C GLY A 113 -27.32 34.94 58.93
N PRO A 114 -27.13 35.49 57.72
CA PRO A 114 -27.73 36.77 57.33
C PRO A 114 -29.26 36.74 57.31
N THR A 115 -29.89 37.83 57.74
CA THR A 115 -31.35 37.98 57.74
C THR A 115 -31.88 38.21 56.32
N VAL A 116 -32.13 37.11 55.60
CA VAL A 116 -32.76 37.12 54.26
C VAL A 116 -34.18 36.55 54.35
N ARG A 117 -35.15 37.23 53.75
CA ARG A 117 -36.52 36.70 53.63
C ARG A 117 -36.57 35.61 52.57
N LEU A 118 -36.32 34.38 52.99
CA LEU A 118 -36.50 33.19 52.17
C LEU A 118 -38.00 32.83 52.14
N PRO A 119 -38.55 32.46 50.97
CA PRO A 119 -39.94 32.03 50.87
C PRO A 119 -40.15 30.69 51.57
N VAL A 120 -41.33 30.53 52.16
CA VAL A 120 -41.80 29.26 52.70
C VAL A 120 -42.69 28.63 51.62
N SER A 121 -42.15 27.62 50.92
CA SER A 121 -42.88 26.90 49.87
C SER A 121 -44.02 26.07 50.45
N ASP A 122 -44.99 25.70 49.61
CA ASP A 122 -46.09 24.81 50.00
C ASP A 122 -45.57 23.43 50.45
N THR A 123 -44.49 22.94 49.81
CA THR A 123 -43.78 21.73 50.23
C THR A 123 -43.20 21.87 51.64
N MET A 124 -42.60 23.01 51.97
CA MET A 124 -42.08 23.27 53.32
C MET A 124 -43.20 23.32 54.37
N ARG A 125 -44.35 23.95 54.05
CA ARG A 125 -45.52 23.95 54.95
C ARG A 125 -46.03 22.52 55.19
N THR A 126 -46.06 21.70 54.13
CA THR A 126 -46.47 20.29 54.22
C THR A 126 -45.51 19.49 55.08
N LEU A 127 -44.19 19.70 54.91
CA LEU A 127 -43.15 19.10 55.75
C LEU A 127 -43.25 19.53 57.21
N ALA A 128 -43.60 20.79 57.49
CA ALA A 128 -43.75 21.31 58.85
C ALA A 128 -44.97 20.72 59.58
N VAL A 129 -46.08 20.48 58.87
CA VAL A 129 -47.34 19.99 59.46
C VAL A 129 -47.42 18.47 59.52
N SER A 130 -46.99 17.78 58.47
CA SER A 130 -47.26 16.35 58.27
C SER A 130 -46.00 15.51 57.97
N GLY A 131 -44.83 16.13 57.90
CA GLY A 131 -43.59 15.47 57.55
C GLY A 131 -43.13 14.47 58.61
N THR A 132 -42.64 13.31 58.15
CA THR A 132 -41.94 12.37 59.04
C THR A 132 -40.56 12.95 59.41
N THR A 133 -40.10 12.77 60.65
CA THR A 133 -38.77 13.25 61.08
C THR A 133 -37.68 12.81 60.09
N GLY A 134 -36.89 13.77 59.62
CA GLY A 134 -35.80 13.52 58.67
C GLY A 134 -36.22 13.51 57.19
N GLN A 135 -37.50 13.70 56.87
CA GLN A 135 -37.93 13.89 55.48
C GLN A 135 -37.43 15.24 54.95
N THR A 136 -36.78 15.24 53.78
CA THR A 136 -36.14 16.42 53.21
C THR A 136 -36.66 16.80 51.83
N ASP A 137 -36.58 18.08 51.50
CA ASP A 137 -36.82 18.63 50.16
C ASP A 137 -35.73 19.66 49.78
N ILE A 138 -35.24 19.61 48.55
CA ILE A 138 -34.19 20.52 48.04
C ILE A 138 -34.75 21.32 46.87
N THR A 139 -34.70 22.65 46.97
CA THR A 139 -35.21 23.55 45.94
C THR A 139 -34.23 24.69 45.68
N GLU A 140 -34.24 25.21 44.45
CA GLU A 140 -33.56 26.46 44.12
C GLU A 140 -34.56 27.60 44.03
N VAL A 141 -34.23 28.69 44.69
CA VAL A 141 -35.11 29.84 44.84
C VAL A 141 -34.34 31.11 44.53
N LYS A 142 -34.93 31.96 43.70
CA LYS A 142 -34.40 33.29 43.43
C LYS A 142 -35.03 34.31 44.38
N VAL A 143 -34.20 34.98 45.18
CA VAL A 143 -34.62 36.05 46.09
C VAL A 143 -33.93 37.34 45.65
N GLY A 144 -34.70 38.22 45.00
CA GLY A 144 -34.16 39.41 44.34
C GLY A 144 -33.24 39.04 43.17
N VAL A 145 -31.98 39.47 43.23
CA VAL A 145 -30.97 39.18 42.20
C VAL A 145 -30.18 37.90 42.51
N ARG A 146 -30.31 37.36 43.71
CA ARG A 146 -29.50 36.24 44.20
C ARG A 146 -30.24 34.91 44.12
N THR A 147 -29.52 33.85 43.76
CA THR A 147 -30.05 32.48 43.74
C THR A 147 -29.59 31.73 44.97
N PHE A 148 -30.51 31.07 45.64
CA PHE A 148 -30.27 30.26 46.83
C PHE A 148 -30.65 28.81 46.58
N ARG A 149 -29.82 27.90 47.06
CA ARG A 149 -30.15 26.49 47.18
C ARG A 149 -30.62 26.21 48.59
N LEU A 150 -31.81 25.63 48.71
CA LEU A 150 -32.59 25.55 49.93
C LEU A 150 -32.83 24.08 50.27
N LEU A 151 -32.46 23.68 51.48
CA LEU A 151 -32.81 22.37 52.04
C LEU A 151 -33.83 22.57 53.15
N SER A 152 -34.98 21.92 53.00
CA SER A 152 -36.05 21.84 53.98
C SER A 152 -36.04 20.47 54.64
N THR A 153 -36.11 20.38 55.97
CA THR A 153 -36.07 19.11 56.73
C THR A 153 -37.18 19.10 57.79
N ALA A 154 -38.06 18.11 57.77
CA ALA A 154 -39.10 17.94 58.80
C ALA A 154 -38.50 17.46 60.14
N LEU A 155 -38.88 18.11 61.24
CA LEU A 155 -38.45 17.69 62.59
C LEU A 155 -39.38 16.61 63.18
N GLY A 156 -40.63 16.56 62.72
CA GLY A 156 -41.67 15.64 63.18
C GLY A 156 -42.13 15.88 64.61
N GLY A 157 -43.35 15.40 64.92
CA GLY A 157 -44.00 15.54 66.23
C GLY A 157 -44.21 17.00 66.63
N ASP A 158 -45.14 17.70 66.00
CA ASP A 158 -45.52 19.12 66.22
C ASP A 158 -44.41 20.17 66.28
N ARG A 159 -43.15 19.80 66.01
CA ARG A 159 -41.96 20.68 66.08
C ARG A 159 -41.68 21.48 64.81
N GLY A 160 -42.52 21.34 63.77
CA GLY A 160 -42.35 22.05 62.50
C GLY A 160 -41.23 21.50 61.62
N ALA A 161 -40.57 22.37 60.85
CA ALA A 161 -39.48 22.02 59.93
C ALA A 161 -38.33 23.05 59.96
N LEU A 162 -37.13 22.58 59.62
CA LEU A 162 -35.92 23.40 59.48
C LEU A 162 -35.61 23.71 58.03
N GLN A 163 -35.16 24.93 57.78
CA GLN A 163 -34.72 25.41 56.48
C GLN A 163 -33.26 25.84 56.57
N ALA A 164 -32.40 25.28 55.72
CA ALA A 164 -31.04 25.75 55.50
C ALA A 164 -30.90 26.29 54.06
N ALA A 165 -30.18 27.38 53.87
CA ALA A 165 -29.97 28.01 52.57
C ALA A 165 -28.52 28.41 52.35
N VAL A 166 -28.01 28.22 51.13
CA VAL A 166 -26.71 28.72 50.69
C VAL A 166 -26.88 29.49 49.39
N HIS A 167 -26.15 30.60 49.26
CA HIS A 167 -26.08 31.40 48.04
C HIS A 167 -25.22 30.70 46.98
N ILE A 168 -25.73 30.51 45.76
CA ILE A 168 -25.08 29.72 44.71
C ILE A 168 -24.64 30.52 43.47
N ASP A 169 -24.73 31.85 43.47
CA ASP A 169 -24.33 32.63 42.28
C ASP A 169 -22.84 32.49 41.97
N GLN A 170 -21.98 32.36 42.99
CA GLN A 170 -20.55 32.10 42.78
C GLN A 170 -20.33 30.73 42.13
N THR A 171 -21.07 29.70 42.55
CA THR A 171 -21.03 28.37 41.94
C THR A 171 -21.41 28.43 40.47
N HIS A 172 -22.49 29.16 40.12
CA HIS A 172 -22.87 29.37 38.73
C HIS A 172 -21.82 30.13 37.92
N ARG A 173 -21.15 31.14 38.50
CA ARG A 173 -20.03 31.84 37.85
C ARG A 173 -18.84 30.92 37.60
N VAL A 174 -18.48 30.09 38.58
CA VAL A 174 -17.39 29.10 38.45
C VAL A 174 -17.72 28.07 37.37
N LEU A 175 -18.91 27.48 37.40
CA LEU A 175 -19.37 26.53 36.38
C LEU A 175 -19.40 27.16 34.98
N GLY A 176 -19.86 28.42 34.85
CA GLY A 176 -19.81 29.16 33.60
C GLY A 176 -18.39 29.50 33.12
N GLY A 177 -17.46 29.71 34.05
CA GLY A 177 -16.02 29.82 33.76
C GLY A 177 -15.46 28.51 33.20
N LEU A 178 -15.69 27.40 33.91
CA LEU A 178 -15.29 26.05 33.48
C LEU A 178 -15.87 25.70 32.11
N ALA A 179 -17.15 26.02 31.85
CA ALA A 179 -17.77 25.78 30.55
C ALA A 179 -17.06 26.52 29.41
N ARG A 180 -16.64 27.78 29.63
CA ARG A 180 -15.88 28.56 28.64
C ARG A 180 -14.47 28.02 28.42
N GLU A 181 -13.78 27.63 29.48
CA GLU A 181 -12.46 26.99 29.38
C GLU A 181 -12.52 25.67 28.62
N ILE A 182 -13.50 24.81 28.95
CA ILE A 182 -13.75 23.54 28.24
C ILE A 182 -14.06 23.80 26.76
N ALA A 183 -14.90 24.79 26.45
CA ALA A 183 -15.22 25.14 25.06
C ALA A 183 -14.00 25.63 24.29
N GLY A 184 -13.16 26.48 24.89
CA GLY A 184 -11.90 26.96 24.31
C GLY A 184 -10.92 25.81 24.05
N ALA A 185 -10.72 24.94 25.04
CA ALA A 185 -9.88 23.75 24.89
C ALA A 185 -10.39 22.80 23.80
N SER A 186 -11.71 22.58 23.74
CA SER A 186 -12.36 21.76 22.72
C SER A 186 -12.14 22.31 21.30
N LEU A 187 -12.27 23.63 21.13
CA LEU A 187 -12.00 24.31 19.86
C LEU A 187 -10.52 24.14 19.44
N ALA A 188 -9.59 24.30 20.38
CA ALA A 188 -8.16 24.11 20.10
C ALA A 188 -7.85 22.68 19.63
N VAL A 189 -8.39 21.66 20.32
CA VAL A 189 -8.24 20.24 19.92
C VAL A 189 -8.80 19.99 18.52
N MET A 190 -9.96 20.55 18.21
CA MET A 190 -10.58 20.43 16.88
C MET A 190 -9.71 21.03 15.77
N LEU A 191 -9.13 22.21 16.00
CA LEU A 191 -8.23 22.87 15.04
C LEU A 191 -6.94 22.07 14.82
N VAL A 192 -6.35 21.52 15.89
CA VAL A 192 -5.17 20.66 15.80
C VAL A 192 -5.48 19.39 15.01
N ALA A 193 -6.61 18.72 15.30
CA ALA A 193 -7.04 17.53 14.57
C ALA A 193 -7.24 17.82 13.06
N ALA A 194 -7.86 18.96 12.73
CA ALA A 194 -8.03 19.41 11.34
C ALA A 194 -6.68 19.64 10.64
N GLY A 195 -5.73 20.29 11.32
CA GLY A 195 -4.38 20.55 10.79
C GLY A 195 -3.59 19.25 10.55
N VAL A 196 -3.65 18.30 11.48
CA VAL A 196 -3.03 16.98 11.32
C VAL A 196 -3.66 16.21 10.15
N GLY A 197 -5.00 16.19 10.06
CA GLY A 197 -5.72 15.57 8.95
C GLY A 197 -5.34 16.15 7.59
N TRP A 198 -5.23 17.47 7.50
CA TRP A 198 -4.78 18.16 6.29
C TRP A 198 -3.32 17.82 5.91
N ALA A 199 -2.41 17.83 6.89
CA ALA A 199 -1.00 17.51 6.66
C ALA A 199 -0.80 16.07 6.18
N LEU A 200 -1.49 15.11 6.80
CA LEU A 200 -1.43 13.70 6.44
C LEU A 200 -1.97 13.46 5.03
N ALA A 201 -3.13 14.06 4.72
CA ALA A 201 -3.71 13.96 3.39
C ALA A 201 -2.80 14.58 2.32
N ARG A 202 -2.20 15.75 2.58
CA ARG A 202 -1.27 16.40 1.67
C ARG A 202 -0.02 15.57 1.41
N ARG A 203 0.48 14.86 2.43
CA ARG A 203 1.64 13.95 2.29
C ARG A 203 1.31 12.77 1.37
N ILE A 204 0.13 12.18 1.52
CA ILE A 204 -0.32 11.03 0.73
C ILE A 204 -0.63 11.44 -0.72
N THR A 205 -1.44 12.49 -0.91
CA THR A 205 -1.85 12.94 -2.26
C THR A 205 -0.67 13.39 -3.10
N ARG A 206 0.31 14.10 -2.52
CA ARG A 206 1.51 14.52 -3.24
C ARG A 206 2.30 13.34 -3.83
N ARG A 207 2.40 12.23 -3.10
CA ARG A 207 3.07 11.01 -3.59
C ARG A 207 2.28 10.35 -4.73
N LEU A 208 0.95 10.31 -4.62
CA LEU A 208 0.09 9.78 -5.68
C LEU A 208 0.11 10.66 -6.95
N GLU A 209 0.13 11.98 -6.82
CA GLU A 209 0.26 12.90 -7.96
C GLU A 209 1.60 12.78 -8.67
N LEU A 210 2.67 12.41 -7.95
CA LEU A 210 3.96 12.14 -8.57
C LEU A 210 3.89 10.86 -9.40
N LEU A 211 3.32 9.77 -8.84
CA LEU A 211 3.09 8.52 -9.57
C LEU A 211 2.24 8.74 -10.83
N ALA A 212 1.14 9.48 -10.69
CA ALA A 212 0.24 9.80 -11.81
C ALA A 212 0.97 10.56 -12.92
N ARG A 213 1.77 11.57 -12.56
CA ARG A 213 2.57 12.33 -13.53
C ARG A 213 3.63 11.49 -14.24
N VAL A 214 4.29 10.57 -13.52
CA VAL A 214 5.26 9.65 -14.14
C VAL A 214 4.55 8.72 -15.12
N ALA A 215 3.41 8.14 -14.72
CA ALA A 215 2.61 7.29 -15.60
C ALA A 215 2.14 8.02 -16.85
N GLU A 216 1.64 9.25 -16.68
CA GLU A 216 1.17 10.10 -17.78
C GLU A 216 2.32 10.48 -18.71
N LYS A 217 3.49 10.85 -18.16
CA LYS A 217 4.68 11.15 -18.97
C LYS A 217 5.15 9.94 -19.78
N ILE A 218 5.14 8.75 -19.20
CA ILE A 218 5.51 7.52 -19.91
C ILE A 218 4.49 7.20 -21.02
N SER A 219 3.21 7.50 -20.80
CA SER A 219 2.18 7.30 -21.83
C SER A 219 2.36 8.18 -23.06
N VAL A 220 3.02 9.33 -22.91
CA VAL A 220 3.26 10.31 -23.98
C VAL A 220 4.63 10.13 -24.64
N ASP A 221 5.69 10.04 -23.84
CA ASP A 221 7.08 10.09 -24.33
C ASP A 221 7.70 8.71 -24.58
N GLY A 222 7.07 7.62 -24.10
CA GLY A 222 7.55 6.25 -24.30
C GLY A 222 8.85 5.89 -23.56
N ARG A 223 9.50 6.83 -22.86
CA ARG A 223 10.75 6.61 -22.11
C ARG A 223 10.53 6.62 -20.61
N ALA A 224 11.06 5.61 -19.94
CA ALA A 224 11.04 5.47 -18.48
C ALA A 224 12.34 5.99 -17.85
N ASP A 225 12.77 7.20 -18.18
CA ASP A 225 13.99 7.74 -17.59
C ASP A 225 13.71 8.31 -16.19
N GLY A 226 14.23 7.61 -15.18
CA GLY A 226 14.63 8.22 -13.90
C GLY A 226 13.58 8.34 -12.80
N ALA A 227 12.54 7.51 -12.77
CA ALA A 227 11.60 7.53 -11.65
C ALA A 227 12.09 6.68 -10.48
N ILE A 228 13.01 7.22 -9.66
CA ILE A 228 13.22 6.71 -8.29
C ILE A 228 11.94 7.01 -7.51
N LEU A 229 11.00 6.06 -7.54
CA LEU A 229 9.74 6.16 -6.82
C LEU A 229 10.02 5.92 -5.34
N ALA A 230 10.33 7.03 -4.66
CA ALA A 230 10.36 7.29 -3.22
C ALA A 230 10.47 6.08 -2.25
N ASP A 231 11.53 6.11 -1.45
CA ASP A 231 11.71 5.24 -0.28
C ASP A 231 10.60 5.46 0.76
N GLY A 232 9.79 4.42 0.95
CA GLY A 232 8.68 4.38 1.88
C GLY A 232 8.42 2.93 2.27
N ARG A 233 8.44 2.63 3.57
CA ARG A 233 8.10 1.30 4.09
C ARG A 233 6.59 1.10 4.28
N ASP A 234 5.78 2.09 3.89
CA ASP A 234 4.32 2.07 3.96
C ASP A 234 3.70 1.41 2.70
N GLU A 235 2.39 1.20 2.70
CA GLU A 235 1.63 0.61 1.59
C GLU A 235 1.82 1.42 0.29
N VAL A 236 1.95 2.74 0.41
CA VAL A 236 2.17 3.67 -0.71
C VAL A 236 3.56 3.47 -1.32
N GLY A 237 4.58 3.20 -0.49
CA GLY A 237 5.92 2.85 -0.95
C GLY A 237 5.98 1.47 -1.62
N ARG A 238 5.26 0.47 -1.10
CA ARG A 238 5.16 -0.85 -1.76
C ARG A 238 4.48 -0.78 -3.12
N LEU A 239 3.43 0.05 -3.25
CA LEU A 239 2.77 0.32 -4.53
C LEU A 239 3.72 1.03 -5.49
N SER A 240 4.40 2.08 -5.02
CA SER A 240 5.43 2.81 -5.76
C SER A 240 6.51 1.88 -6.33
N ALA A 241 7.08 1.00 -5.51
CA ALA A 241 8.10 0.06 -5.92
C ALA A 241 7.60 -0.98 -6.94
N SER A 242 6.35 -1.45 -6.79
CA SER A 242 5.76 -2.41 -7.72
C SER A 242 5.43 -1.76 -9.06
N PHE A 243 4.96 -0.51 -9.05
CA PHE A 243 4.72 0.28 -10.25
C PHE A 243 6.04 0.59 -10.98
N GLY A 244 7.10 0.98 -10.25
CA GLY A 244 8.44 1.18 -10.81
C GLY A 244 8.95 -0.06 -11.54
N ARG A 245 8.92 -1.23 -10.88
CA ARG A 245 9.31 -2.50 -11.52
C ARG A 245 8.50 -2.83 -12.78
N MET A 246 7.20 -2.48 -12.83
CA MET A 246 6.37 -2.66 -14.01
C MET A 246 6.80 -1.74 -15.14
N LEU A 247 7.10 -0.47 -14.84
CA LEU A 247 7.58 0.51 -15.81
C LEU A 247 8.94 0.13 -16.39
N ASP A 248 9.88 -0.32 -15.56
CA ASP A 248 11.21 -0.77 -16.00
C ASP A 248 11.09 -1.95 -16.98
N ARG A 249 10.23 -2.93 -16.65
CA ARG A 249 9.96 -4.08 -17.54
C ARG A 249 9.36 -3.65 -18.86
N LEU A 250 8.42 -2.70 -18.84
CA LEU A 250 7.79 -2.19 -20.05
C LEU A 250 8.81 -1.44 -20.94
N ALA A 251 9.67 -0.62 -20.34
CA ALA A 251 10.72 0.09 -21.05
C ALA A 251 11.72 -0.87 -21.70
N ALA A 252 12.21 -1.85 -20.94
CA ALA A 252 13.13 -2.87 -21.45
C ALA A 252 12.50 -3.69 -22.60
N ALA A 253 11.21 -4.02 -22.51
CA ALA A 253 10.50 -4.73 -23.58
C ALA A 253 10.37 -3.88 -24.85
N ARG A 254 10.09 -2.58 -24.71
CA ARG A 254 10.02 -1.64 -25.84
C ARG A 254 11.37 -1.45 -26.52
N GLU A 255 12.43 -1.24 -25.75
CA GLU A 255 13.78 -1.09 -26.29
C GLU A 255 14.23 -2.35 -27.05
N ALA A 256 13.93 -3.53 -26.51
CA ALA A 256 14.21 -4.80 -27.19
C ALA A 256 13.42 -4.94 -28.51
N GLN A 257 12.16 -4.49 -28.53
CA GLN A 257 11.33 -4.48 -29.75
C GLN A 257 11.87 -3.49 -30.80
N GLU A 258 12.26 -2.29 -30.39
CA GLU A 258 12.83 -1.28 -31.30
C GLU A 258 14.14 -1.77 -31.93
N ARG A 259 15.04 -2.34 -31.12
CA ARG A 259 16.27 -2.97 -31.61
C ARG A 259 15.98 -4.08 -32.61
N LEU A 260 15.05 -4.99 -32.29
CA LEU A 260 14.65 -6.07 -33.19
C LEU A 260 14.12 -5.55 -34.54
N VAL A 261 13.28 -4.51 -34.53
CA VAL A 261 12.76 -3.90 -35.77
C VAL A 261 13.89 -3.25 -36.57
N GLN A 262 14.80 -2.54 -35.90
CA GLN A 262 15.92 -1.88 -36.56
C GLN A 262 16.86 -2.90 -37.21
N ASP A 263 17.21 -3.97 -36.49
CA ASP A 263 18.11 -5.00 -36.99
C ASP A 263 17.46 -5.76 -38.15
N ALA A 264 16.19 -6.17 -38.01
CA ALA A 264 15.42 -6.79 -39.07
C ALA A 264 15.35 -5.91 -40.34
N ALA A 265 15.16 -4.60 -40.18
CA ALA A 265 15.11 -3.67 -41.29
C ALA A 265 16.47 -3.56 -42.03
N HIS A 266 17.59 -3.65 -41.32
CA HIS A 266 18.91 -3.65 -41.93
C HIS A 266 19.16 -4.95 -42.71
N GLU A 267 18.89 -6.09 -42.08
CA GLU A 267 19.15 -7.41 -42.65
C GLU A 267 18.24 -7.73 -43.84
N LEU A 268 16.99 -7.25 -43.85
CA LEU A 268 16.10 -7.39 -45.01
C LEU A 268 16.51 -6.49 -46.19
N ARG A 269 17.17 -5.35 -45.93
CA ARG A 269 17.52 -4.37 -46.97
C ARG A 269 18.55 -4.92 -47.95
N THR A 270 19.50 -5.72 -47.47
CA THR A 270 20.59 -6.30 -48.26
C THR A 270 20.08 -7.26 -49.35
N PRO A 271 19.36 -8.36 -49.02
CA PRO A 271 18.81 -9.28 -50.02
C PRO A 271 17.77 -8.59 -50.91
N LEU A 272 16.95 -7.66 -50.39
CA LEU A 272 16.03 -6.89 -51.24
C LEU A 272 16.75 -6.00 -52.26
N THR A 273 17.88 -5.40 -51.88
CA THR A 273 18.68 -4.56 -52.80
C THR A 273 19.32 -5.40 -53.90
N SER A 274 19.81 -6.58 -53.55
CA SER A 274 20.41 -7.50 -54.49
C SER A 274 19.36 -8.13 -55.42
N LEU A 275 18.21 -8.58 -54.91
CA LEU A 275 17.07 -9.02 -55.72
C LEU A 275 16.60 -7.94 -56.70
N ARG A 276 16.56 -6.67 -56.25
CA ARG A 276 16.22 -5.54 -57.13
C ARG A 276 17.27 -5.33 -58.21
N THR A 277 18.55 -5.55 -57.90
CA THR A 277 19.66 -5.45 -58.85
C THR A 277 19.56 -6.58 -59.88
N ASN A 278 19.40 -7.83 -59.44
CA ASN A 278 19.23 -9.01 -60.29
C ASN A 278 17.99 -8.89 -61.18
N ALA A 279 16.85 -8.44 -60.64
CA ALA A 279 15.65 -8.15 -61.42
C ALA A 279 15.87 -7.05 -62.47
N SER A 280 16.70 -6.04 -62.17
CA SER A 280 17.06 -5.01 -63.15
C SER A 280 17.92 -5.58 -64.28
N VAL A 281 18.84 -6.51 -63.99
CA VAL A 281 19.67 -7.18 -65.00
C VAL A 281 18.81 -8.13 -65.85
N LEU A 282 17.86 -8.85 -65.24
CA LEU A 282 16.85 -9.67 -65.93
C LEU A 282 16.01 -8.86 -66.95
N ARG A 283 15.84 -7.55 -66.78
CA ARG A 283 15.16 -6.73 -67.82
C ARG A 283 15.94 -6.61 -69.11
N ARG A 284 17.24 -6.95 -69.13
CA ARG A 284 18.12 -7.01 -70.30
C ARG A 284 18.47 -8.45 -70.66
N VAL A 285 17.64 -9.43 -70.31
CA VAL A 285 17.95 -10.87 -70.46
C VAL A 285 18.26 -11.29 -71.89
N THR A 286 17.73 -10.59 -72.89
CA THR A 286 18.00 -10.85 -74.32
C THR A 286 19.43 -10.52 -74.74
N GLU A 287 20.18 -9.78 -73.93
CA GLU A 287 21.59 -9.41 -74.15
C GLU A 287 22.55 -10.32 -73.38
N LEU A 288 22.04 -11.23 -72.53
CA LEU A 288 22.83 -12.15 -71.73
C LEU A 288 23.09 -13.46 -72.47
N SER A 289 24.27 -14.06 -72.25
CA SER A 289 24.51 -15.44 -72.68
C SER A 289 23.62 -16.42 -71.91
N PRO A 290 23.32 -17.62 -72.46
CA PRO A 290 22.55 -18.65 -71.75
C PRO A 290 23.12 -18.96 -70.36
N TYR A 291 24.45 -19.10 -70.26
CA TYR A 291 25.14 -19.33 -69.00
C TYR A 291 24.98 -18.18 -67.98
N ALA A 292 25.06 -16.93 -68.43
CA ALA A 292 24.87 -15.77 -67.56
C ALA A 292 23.43 -15.64 -67.08
N ARG A 293 22.46 -16.06 -67.90
CA ARG A 293 21.04 -16.09 -67.54
C ARG A 293 20.75 -17.15 -66.48
N ASP A 294 21.26 -18.37 -66.65
CA ASP A 294 21.03 -19.45 -65.69
C ASP A 294 21.63 -19.11 -64.33
N ARG A 295 22.86 -18.57 -64.29
CA ARG A 295 23.46 -18.06 -63.04
C ARG A 295 22.63 -16.98 -62.36
N LEU A 296 22.08 -16.05 -63.12
CA LEU A 296 21.27 -14.95 -62.57
C LEU A 296 19.93 -15.47 -62.00
N LEU A 297 19.39 -16.56 -62.56
CA LEU A 297 18.21 -17.24 -62.02
C LEU A 297 18.57 -17.99 -60.73
N ASP A 298 19.69 -18.72 -60.72
CA ASP A 298 20.20 -19.38 -59.52
C ASP A 298 20.44 -18.38 -58.38
N ASP A 299 21.01 -17.21 -58.67
CA ASP A 299 21.24 -16.14 -57.70
C ASP A 299 19.90 -15.62 -57.12
N VAL A 300 18.87 -15.42 -57.96
CA VAL A 300 17.53 -14.98 -57.50
C VAL A 300 16.84 -16.05 -56.66
N GLU A 301 16.92 -17.32 -57.04
CA GLU A 301 16.35 -18.44 -56.29
C GLU A 301 17.04 -18.58 -54.91
N GLY A 302 18.37 -18.51 -54.87
CA GLY A 302 19.12 -18.55 -53.61
C GLY A 302 18.75 -17.39 -52.68
N GLU A 303 18.69 -16.18 -53.22
CA GLU A 303 18.44 -14.97 -52.43
C GLU A 303 16.99 -14.85 -51.94
N THR A 304 16.02 -15.40 -52.70
CA THR A 304 14.62 -15.53 -52.23
C THR A 304 14.47 -16.61 -51.15
N ALA A 305 15.22 -17.71 -51.25
CA ALA A 305 15.25 -18.73 -50.19
C ALA A 305 15.87 -18.17 -48.89
N GLU A 306 16.97 -17.43 -48.99
CA GLU A 306 17.60 -16.75 -47.84
C GLU A 306 16.65 -15.72 -47.19
N LEU A 307 15.93 -14.93 -48.01
CA LEU A 307 14.94 -13.99 -47.50
C LEU A 307 13.79 -14.70 -46.77
N GLY A 308 13.30 -15.83 -47.32
CA GLY A 308 12.28 -16.65 -46.68
C GLY A 308 12.72 -17.17 -45.32
N GLN A 309 13.93 -17.73 -45.25
CA GLN A 309 14.52 -18.21 -43.99
C GLN A 309 14.69 -17.07 -42.96
N LEU A 310 15.17 -15.90 -43.38
CA LEU A 310 15.30 -14.74 -42.50
C LEU A 310 13.94 -14.29 -41.94
N VAL A 311 12.89 -14.30 -42.77
CA VAL A 311 11.52 -13.95 -42.32
C VAL A 311 11.01 -14.98 -41.33
N ASP A 312 11.19 -16.27 -41.58
CA ASP A 312 10.77 -17.33 -40.66
C ASP A 312 11.47 -17.20 -39.31
N GLU A 313 12.78 -16.96 -39.31
CA GLU A 313 13.57 -16.75 -38.08
C GLU A 313 13.18 -15.46 -37.33
N LEU A 314 12.84 -14.38 -38.04
CA LEU A 314 12.31 -13.15 -37.44
C LEU A 314 10.92 -13.36 -36.83
N VAL A 315 10.04 -14.12 -37.50
CA VAL A 315 8.72 -14.47 -36.98
C VAL A 315 8.88 -15.37 -35.76
N GLU A 316 9.78 -16.34 -35.78
CA GLU A 316 10.10 -17.16 -34.61
C GLU A 316 10.60 -16.30 -33.44
N LEU A 317 11.50 -15.34 -33.69
CA LEU A 317 12.01 -14.44 -32.64
C LEU A 317 10.91 -13.51 -32.08
N ALA A 318 10.02 -13.02 -32.93
CA ALA A 318 8.89 -12.17 -32.50
C ALA A 318 7.79 -12.97 -31.76
N MET A 319 7.60 -14.24 -32.15
CA MET A 319 6.65 -15.16 -31.51
C MET A 319 7.24 -15.85 -30.28
N ALA A 320 8.56 -15.81 -30.07
CA ALA A 320 9.25 -16.31 -28.90
C ALA A 320 8.90 -15.48 -27.66
N ARG A 321 7.65 -15.64 -27.21
CA ARG A 321 7.18 -15.26 -25.88
C ARG A 321 7.55 -16.33 -24.87
N ASP A 322 8.77 -16.88 -24.94
CA ASP A 322 9.19 -17.99 -24.09
C ASP A 322 8.99 -17.66 -22.61
N ARG A 323 9.06 -16.39 -22.20
CA ARG A 323 8.79 -15.98 -20.80
C ARG A 323 7.38 -16.31 -20.28
N GLU A 324 6.38 -16.47 -21.15
CA GLU A 324 5.01 -16.84 -20.79
C GLU A 324 4.80 -18.38 -20.74
N GLU A 325 5.72 -19.19 -21.28
CA GLU A 325 5.66 -20.65 -21.18
C GLU A 325 5.90 -21.08 -19.72
N PRO A 326 5.01 -21.92 -19.13
CA PRO A 326 5.21 -22.44 -17.79
C PRO A 326 6.45 -23.35 -17.74
N GLU A 327 7.22 -23.24 -16.66
CA GLU A 327 8.34 -24.16 -16.43
C GLU A 327 7.80 -25.54 -15.99
N GLU A 328 8.32 -26.60 -16.61
CA GLU A 328 7.98 -27.99 -16.35
C GLU A 328 9.23 -28.87 -16.30
N PRO A 329 9.16 -30.10 -15.76
CA PRO A 329 10.24 -31.06 -15.87
C PRO A 329 10.47 -31.46 -17.34
N VAL A 330 11.71 -31.27 -17.82
CA VAL A 330 12.13 -31.58 -19.19
C VAL A 330 13.31 -32.54 -19.15
N GLU A 331 13.13 -33.72 -19.74
CA GLU A 331 14.20 -34.69 -20.00
C GLU A 331 15.07 -34.21 -21.17
N LEU A 332 16.31 -33.82 -20.89
CA LEU A 332 17.21 -33.31 -21.92
C LEU A 332 17.63 -34.39 -22.93
N SER A 333 17.71 -35.65 -22.50
CA SER A 333 17.97 -36.79 -23.38
C SER A 333 16.85 -37.00 -24.41
N ALA A 334 15.59 -36.91 -23.98
CA ALA A 334 14.44 -37.01 -24.87
C ALA A 334 14.43 -35.87 -25.90
N LEU A 335 14.79 -34.68 -25.46
CA LEU A 335 14.86 -33.48 -26.27
C LEU A 335 15.96 -33.57 -27.35
N ALA A 336 17.17 -33.95 -26.96
CA ALA A 336 18.28 -34.21 -27.89
C ALA A 336 17.93 -35.31 -28.90
N ARG A 337 17.28 -36.40 -28.45
CA ARG A 337 16.84 -37.49 -29.33
C ARG A 337 15.82 -37.04 -30.37
N ARG A 338 14.82 -36.25 -29.97
CA ARG A 338 13.81 -35.70 -30.90
C ARG A 338 14.44 -34.76 -31.92
N ALA A 339 15.37 -33.91 -31.49
CA ALA A 339 16.06 -32.96 -32.36
C ALA A 339 16.95 -33.70 -33.39
N ALA A 340 17.74 -34.67 -32.94
CA ALA A 340 18.54 -35.54 -33.80
C ALA A 340 17.71 -36.27 -34.86
N GLN A 341 16.57 -36.86 -34.47
CA GLN A 341 15.65 -37.51 -35.41
C GLN A 341 15.08 -36.54 -36.45
N ARG A 342 14.78 -35.30 -36.04
CA ARG A 342 14.25 -34.27 -36.95
C ARG A 342 15.28 -33.87 -37.99
N VAL A 343 16.53 -33.67 -37.55
CA VAL A 343 17.67 -33.34 -38.43
C VAL A 343 17.93 -34.48 -39.42
N HIS A 344 18.04 -35.71 -38.93
CA HIS A 344 18.26 -36.87 -39.79
C HIS A 344 17.18 -37.02 -40.88
N ARG A 345 15.90 -36.81 -40.53
CA ARG A 345 14.81 -36.86 -41.53
C ARG A 345 14.90 -35.76 -42.59
N ARG A 346 15.46 -34.59 -42.25
CA ARG A 346 15.51 -33.43 -43.14
C ARG A 346 16.75 -33.44 -44.03
N THR A 347 17.90 -33.85 -43.47
CA THR A 347 19.21 -33.69 -44.12
C THR A 347 19.93 -35.02 -44.38
N GLY A 348 19.45 -36.13 -43.83
CA GLY A 348 20.13 -37.43 -43.90
C GLY A 348 21.33 -37.57 -42.96
N CYS A 349 21.78 -36.48 -42.34
CA CYS A 349 22.93 -36.48 -41.42
C CYS A 349 22.67 -37.39 -40.20
N PHE A 350 23.66 -38.20 -39.83
CA PHE A 350 23.60 -39.04 -38.63
C PHE A 350 24.11 -38.25 -37.42
N VAL A 351 23.40 -38.38 -36.30
CA VAL A 351 23.75 -37.72 -35.04
C VAL A 351 24.01 -38.79 -33.97
N LEU A 352 25.23 -38.84 -33.45
CA LEU A 352 25.62 -39.71 -32.34
C LEU A 352 25.23 -39.05 -31.02
N LEU A 353 24.40 -39.74 -30.23
CA LEU A 353 23.91 -39.23 -28.96
C LEU A 353 24.65 -39.89 -27.78
N ASP A 354 25.31 -39.09 -26.97
CA ASP A 354 25.87 -39.48 -25.68
C ASP A 354 25.19 -38.69 -24.56
N VAL A 355 24.07 -39.20 -24.06
CA VAL A 355 23.14 -38.48 -23.18
C VAL A 355 23.00 -39.18 -21.84
N ASP A 356 22.85 -38.40 -20.76
CA ASP A 356 22.50 -38.89 -19.42
C ASP A 356 21.00 -38.66 -19.15
N ASP A 357 20.53 -39.09 -17.96
CA ASP A 357 19.13 -38.92 -17.55
C ASP A 357 18.86 -37.55 -16.91
N SER A 358 19.55 -36.49 -17.36
CA SER A 358 19.35 -35.13 -16.82
C SER A 358 17.92 -34.64 -17.06
N VAL A 359 17.21 -34.34 -15.97
CA VAL A 359 15.92 -33.65 -15.97
C VAL A 359 16.11 -32.23 -15.47
N VAL A 360 15.59 -31.23 -16.18
CA VAL A 360 15.66 -29.83 -15.77
C VAL A 360 14.28 -29.21 -15.64
N MET A 361 14.10 -28.33 -14.66
CA MET A 361 12.94 -27.44 -14.62
C MET A 361 13.16 -26.30 -15.62
N GLY A 362 12.40 -26.33 -16.72
CA GLY A 362 12.55 -25.36 -17.80
C GLY A 362 11.37 -25.36 -18.74
N ARG A 363 11.50 -24.57 -19.80
CA ARG A 363 10.48 -24.33 -20.81
C ARG A 363 10.74 -25.25 -22.00
N ARG A 364 9.86 -26.21 -22.22
CA ARG A 364 10.11 -27.30 -23.17
C ARG A 364 10.29 -26.77 -24.59
N GLN A 365 9.45 -25.87 -25.05
CA GLN A 365 9.53 -25.35 -26.42
C GLN A 365 10.80 -24.51 -26.63
N GLY A 366 11.14 -23.64 -25.68
CA GLY A 366 12.39 -22.86 -25.72
C GLY A 366 13.63 -23.74 -25.79
N LEU A 367 13.71 -24.78 -24.94
CA LEU A 367 14.82 -25.74 -24.94
C LEU A 367 14.86 -26.57 -26.24
N GLU A 368 13.72 -27.03 -26.76
CA GLU A 368 13.63 -27.73 -28.05
C GLU A 368 14.15 -26.87 -29.20
N ARG A 369 13.84 -25.57 -29.18
CA ARG A 369 14.33 -24.60 -30.16
C ARG A 369 15.84 -24.40 -30.06
N ALA A 370 16.40 -24.25 -28.86
CA ALA A 370 17.83 -24.07 -28.68
C ALA A 370 18.63 -25.27 -29.20
N VAL A 371 18.20 -26.50 -28.88
CA VAL A 371 18.88 -27.72 -29.36
C VAL A 371 18.72 -27.91 -30.87
N GLY A 372 17.54 -27.56 -31.43
CA GLY A 372 17.34 -27.53 -32.88
C GLY A 372 18.34 -26.61 -33.56
N ASN A 373 18.47 -25.36 -33.09
CA ASN A 373 19.40 -24.37 -33.65
C ASN A 373 20.86 -24.83 -33.59
N LEU A 374 21.29 -25.46 -32.49
CA LEU A 374 22.65 -26.01 -32.40
C LEU A 374 22.93 -27.08 -33.45
N LEU A 375 21.99 -28.00 -33.65
CA LEU A 375 22.17 -29.09 -34.62
C LEU A 375 22.06 -28.60 -36.07
N GLU A 376 21.14 -27.68 -36.35
CA GLU A 376 21.04 -27.07 -37.68
C GLU A 376 22.30 -26.30 -38.03
N ASN A 377 22.90 -25.60 -37.05
CA ASN A 377 24.19 -24.95 -37.22
C ASN A 377 25.29 -25.98 -37.51
N ALA A 378 25.37 -27.07 -36.73
CA ALA A 378 26.36 -28.12 -36.94
C ALA A 378 26.27 -28.74 -38.35
N VAL A 379 25.07 -29.09 -38.82
CA VAL A 379 24.88 -29.63 -40.19
C VAL A 379 25.25 -28.61 -41.26
N LYS A 380 24.92 -27.33 -41.05
CA LYS A 380 25.23 -26.27 -42.02
C LYS A 380 26.73 -26.09 -42.22
N PHE A 381 27.53 -26.22 -41.17
CA PHE A 381 29.00 -26.07 -41.23
C PHE A 381 29.74 -27.37 -41.55
N ASP A 382 29.03 -28.49 -41.60
CA ASP A 382 29.53 -29.82 -41.94
C ASP A 382 28.58 -30.54 -42.93
N PRO A 383 28.35 -29.97 -44.13
CA PRO A 383 27.31 -30.46 -45.06
C PRO A 383 27.70 -31.79 -45.74
N ASP A 384 28.99 -31.99 -46.00
CA ASP A 384 29.56 -33.17 -46.67
C ASP A 384 30.35 -34.08 -45.69
N GLY A 385 30.14 -33.91 -44.39
CA GLY A 385 30.82 -34.70 -43.36
C GLY A 385 30.44 -36.18 -43.45
N ASP A 386 31.44 -37.04 -43.67
CA ASP A 386 31.27 -38.50 -43.59
C ASP A 386 31.08 -38.97 -42.13
N ASP A 387 31.54 -38.17 -41.17
CA ASP A 387 31.47 -38.46 -39.74
C ASP A 387 30.18 -37.89 -39.10
N PRO A 388 29.55 -38.61 -38.15
CA PRO A 388 28.34 -38.15 -37.50
C PRO A 388 28.60 -36.96 -36.55
N ILE A 389 27.63 -36.05 -36.48
CA ILE A 389 27.61 -34.97 -35.47
C ILE A 389 27.42 -35.59 -34.09
N GLU A 390 28.21 -35.17 -33.10
CA GLU A 390 28.10 -35.70 -31.73
C GLU A 390 27.31 -34.75 -30.83
N VAL A 391 26.36 -35.27 -30.05
CA VAL A 391 25.65 -34.52 -29.00
C VAL A 391 25.92 -35.14 -27.65
N HIS A 392 26.49 -34.35 -26.75
CA HIS A 392 26.69 -34.74 -25.35
C HIS A 392 25.71 -34.00 -24.44
N VAL A 393 24.99 -34.74 -23.60
CA VAL A 393 24.14 -34.18 -22.54
C VAL A 393 24.66 -34.68 -21.19
N ARG A 394 25.09 -33.75 -20.32
CA ARG A 394 25.63 -34.04 -18.99
C ARG A 394 25.23 -32.97 -17.98
N GLN A 395 24.54 -33.34 -16.91
CA GLN A 395 24.22 -32.44 -15.77
C GLN A 395 23.70 -31.06 -16.19
N GLY A 396 22.71 -30.99 -17.09
CA GLY A 396 22.17 -29.71 -17.56
C GLY A 396 23.05 -28.95 -18.58
N ARG A 397 24.13 -29.56 -19.07
CA ARG A 397 24.94 -29.06 -20.19
C ARG A 397 24.61 -29.84 -21.45
N ILE A 398 24.38 -29.12 -22.56
CA ILE A 398 24.25 -29.68 -23.90
C ILE A 398 25.40 -29.17 -24.74
N THR A 399 26.10 -30.09 -25.39
CA THR A 399 27.24 -29.81 -26.26
C THR A 399 27.01 -30.49 -27.60
N VAL A 400 27.14 -29.76 -28.69
CA VAL A 400 27.12 -30.28 -30.06
C VAL A 400 28.51 -30.13 -30.68
N ARG A 401 28.99 -31.18 -31.33
CA ARG A 401 30.29 -31.21 -32.01
C ARG A 401 30.11 -31.58 -33.47
N ASP A 402 30.68 -30.76 -34.34
CA ASP A 402 30.78 -31.00 -35.77
C ASP A 402 32.24 -31.21 -36.20
N HIS A 403 32.44 -31.59 -37.47
CA HIS A 403 33.75 -31.75 -38.10
C HIS A 403 34.07 -30.62 -39.09
N GLY A 404 33.33 -29.50 -38.99
CA GLY A 404 33.48 -28.35 -39.89
C GLY A 404 34.77 -27.55 -39.68
N PRO A 405 34.84 -26.32 -40.23
CA PRO A 405 36.04 -25.49 -40.17
C PRO A 405 36.43 -25.00 -38.77
N GLY A 406 35.55 -25.19 -37.77
CA GLY A 406 35.74 -24.71 -36.40
C GLY A 406 35.37 -23.24 -36.22
N ILE A 407 35.55 -22.74 -35.00
CA ILE A 407 35.29 -21.34 -34.62
C ILE A 407 36.58 -20.73 -34.10
N ASP A 408 36.94 -19.57 -34.63
CA ASP A 408 38.12 -18.82 -34.21
C ASP A 408 37.96 -18.27 -32.79
N ALA A 409 39.04 -18.20 -32.03
CA ALA A 409 38.98 -17.79 -30.62
C ALA A 409 38.46 -16.35 -30.45
N ALA A 410 38.71 -15.48 -31.43
CA ALA A 410 38.21 -14.10 -31.44
C ALA A 410 36.69 -13.99 -31.67
N ASP A 411 36.09 -15.01 -32.30
CA ASP A 411 34.68 -15.02 -32.67
C ASP A 411 33.84 -15.85 -31.70
N ALA A 412 34.46 -16.68 -30.86
CA ALA A 412 33.82 -17.61 -29.93
C ALA A 412 32.74 -17.00 -29.01
N GLU A 413 32.91 -15.74 -28.58
CA GLU A 413 31.87 -15.04 -27.80
C GLU A 413 30.84 -14.35 -28.71
N ARG A 414 31.30 -13.83 -29.85
CA ARG A 414 30.51 -13.00 -30.76
C ARG A 414 29.55 -13.81 -31.63
N VAL A 415 29.82 -15.10 -31.87
CA VAL A 415 28.91 -16.01 -32.60
C VAL A 415 27.52 -16.12 -31.97
N PHE A 416 27.35 -15.71 -30.72
CA PHE A 416 26.06 -15.65 -30.03
C PHE A 416 25.39 -14.27 -30.08
N ASP A 417 26.02 -13.27 -30.71
CA ASP A 417 25.41 -11.96 -30.94
C ASP A 417 24.44 -12.04 -32.12
N ARG A 418 23.34 -11.29 -32.04
CA ARG A 418 22.31 -11.28 -33.09
C ARG A 418 22.90 -10.78 -34.41
N PHE A 419 22.61 -11.52 -35.49
CA PHE A 419 23.03 -11.22 -36.86
C PHE A 419 24.55 -11.21 -37.08
N TYR A 420 25.33 -11.61 -36.08
CA TYR A 420 26.76 -11.72 -36.24
C TYR A 420 27.11 -12.97 -37.04
N ARG A 421 28.02 -12.81 -38.02
CA ARG A 421 28.58 -13.90 -38.83
C ARG A 421 30.08 -13.72 -38.98
N ALA A 422 30.84 -14.76 -38.65
CA ALA A 422 32.29 -14.80 -38.88
C ALA A 422 32.60 -14.65 -40.38
N ASP A 423 33.76 -14.09 -40.71
CA ASP A 423 34.15 -13.82 -42.11
C ASP A 423 34.19 -15.11 -42.94
N THR A 424 34.64 -16.22 -42.35
CA THR A 424 34.67 -17.56 -42.96
C THR A 424 33.27 -18.14 -43.21
N ALA A 425 32.24 -17.64 -42.51
CA ALA A 425 30.87 -18.11 -42.59
C ALA A 425 29.98 -17.25 -43.49
N ARG A 426 30.48 -16.13 -44.06
CA ARG A 426 29.68 -15.19 -44.87
C ARG A 426 29.17 -15.77 -46.19
N SER A 427 29.85 -16.77 -46.74
CA SER A 427 29.44 -17.47 -47.96
C SER A 427 28.39 -18.56 -47.74
N LEU A 428 28.08 -18.93 -46.49
CA LEU A 428 27.13 -20.00 -46.15
C LEU A 428 25.74 -19.44 -45.78
N PRO A 429 24.63 -19.90 -46.40
CA PRO A 429 23.31 -19.29 -46.25
C PRO A 429 22.80 -19.28 -44.80
N GLY A 430 22.41 -18.12 -44.26
CA GLY A 430 21.76 -17.97 -42.95
C GLY A 430 21.98 -16.61 -42.27
N SER A 431 21.09 -16.25 -41.34
CA SER A 431 20.98 -14.89 -40.80
C SER A 431 21.92 -14.53 -39.65
N GLY A 432 22.47 -15.53 -38.93
CA GLY A 432 23.17 -15.30 -37.66
C GLY A 432 22.23 -15.15 -36.44
N LEU A 433 20.94 -15.49 -36.55
CA LEU A 433 20.02 -15.48 -35.42
C LEU A 433 20.04 -16.76 -34.58
N GLY A 434 20.33 -17.92 -35.18
CA GLY A 434 20.15 -19.22 -34.53
C GLY A 434 20.92 -19.37 -33.20
N LEU A 435 22.19 -19.00 -33.17
CA LEU A 435 23.00 -19.06 -31.94
C LEU A 435 22.62 -17.97 -30.93
N ALA A 436 22.14 -16.81 -31.38
CA ALA A 436 21.59 -15.80 -30.47
C ALA A 436 20.33 -16.30 -29.75
N ILE A 437 19.49 -17.10 -30.42
CA ILE A 437 18.34 -17.79 -29.80
C ILE A 437 18.82 -18.77 -28.72
N VAL A 438 19.89 -19.53 -28.99
CA VAL A 438 20.49 -20.45 -28.00
C VAL A 438 20.91 -19.68 -26.74
N ARG A 439 21.51 -18.50 -26.92
CA ARG A 439 21.90 -17.61 -25.81
C ARG A 439 20.70 -17.10 -25.03
N ASP A 440 19.70 -16.56 -25.71
CA ASP A 440 18.46 -16.05 -25.09
C ASP A 440 17.78 -17.15 -24.25
N VAL A 441 17.72 -18.37 -24.76
CA VAL A 441 17.16 -19.53 -24.04
C VAL A 441 18.04 -19.91 -22.84
N ALA A 442 19.36 -20.01 -23.00
CA ALA A 442 20.26 -20.36 -21.90
C ALA A 442 20.18 -19.34 -20.74
N GLU A 443 20.26 -18.04 -21.06
CA GLU A 443 20.16 -16.96 -20.08
C GLU A 443 18.80 -16.94 -19.38
N ALA A 444 17.71 -17.19 -20.12
CA ALA A 444 16.36 -17.31 -19.53
C ALA A 444 16.21 -18.46 -18.52
N HIS A 445 17.11 -19.44 -18.58
CA HIS A 445 17.20 -20.56 -17.64
C HIS A 445 18.37 -20.44 -16.66
N GLY A 446 18.97 -19.24 -16.51
CA GLY A 446 20.06 -18.98 -15.57
C GLY A 446 21.40 -19.63 -15.95
N GLY A 447 21.54 -20.02 -17.22
CA GLY A 447 22.71 -20.67 -17.77
C GLY A 447 23.59 -19.76 -18.63
N THR A 448 24.58 -20.36 -19.28
CA THR A 448 25.52 -19.67 -20.19
C THR A 448 25.78 -20.49 -21.45
N VAL A 449 26.16 -19.79 -22.53
CA VAL A 449 26.58 -20.41 -23.80
C VAL A 449 28.10 -20.52 -23.90
N PHE A 450 28.58 -21.42 -24.76
CA PHE A 450 30.00 -21.53 -25.07
C PHE A 450 30.20 -22.03 -26.50
N ALA A 451 31.25 -21.55 -27.15
CA ALA A 451 31.75 -22.04 -28.42
C ALA A 451 33.27 -22.15 -28.35
N ARG A 452 33.84 -23.19 -28.93
CA ARG A 452 35.30 -23.39 -29.03
C ARG A 452 35.65 -24.29 -30.20
N THR A 453 36.90 -24.23 -30.64
CA THR A 453 37.43 -25.21 -31.59
C THR A 453 37.55 -26.58 -30.92
N ARG A 454 37.13 -27.64 -31.62
CA ARG A 454 37.25 -29.02 -31.16
C ARG A 454 38.70 -29.51 -31.31
N PRO A 455 39.26 -30.23 -30.30
CA PRO A 455 40.53 -30.91 -30.48
C PRO A 455 40.42 -31.96 -31.60
N GLY A 456 41.21 -31.80 -32.66
CA GLY A 456 41.15 -32.65 -33.85
C GLY A 456 40.42 -32.03 -35.06
N GLY A 457 39.94 -30.78 -34.95
CA GLY A 457 39.18 -30.11 -36.01
C GLY A 457 37.68 -30.13 -35.74
N GLY A 458 36.97 -29.12 -36.25
CA GLY A 458 35.54 -28.90 -35.97
C GLY A 458 35.24 -27.85 -34.92
N ALA A 459 33.95 -27.59 -34.69
CA ALA A 459 33.47 -26.75 -33.61
C ALA A 459 32.85 -27.57 -32.48
N GLU A 460 32.95 -27.05 -31.26
CA GLU A 460 32.19 -27.49 -30.10
C GLU A 460 31.37 -26.31 -29.58
N VAL A 461 30.04 -26.39 -29.76
CA VAL A 461 29.09 -25.33 -29.43
C VAL A 461 28.01 -25.87 -28.51
N GLY A 462 27.62 -25.10 -27.49
CA GLY A 462 26.58 -25.55 -26.59
C GLY A 462 26.17 -24.54 -25.54
N PHE A 463 25.36 -25.01 -24.60
CA PHE A 463 24.93 -24.22 -23.46
C PHE A 463 24.87 -25.05 -22.19
N THR A 464 24.94 -24.34 -21.06
CA THR A 464 24.72 -24.87 -19.72
C THR A 464 23.43 -24.28 -19.18
N LEU A 465 22.77 -25.00 -18.29
CA LEU A 465 21.64 -24.54 -17.50
C LEU A 465 22.06 -24.46 -16.03
N ASP A 466 21.36 -23.65 -15.23
CA ASP A 466 21.66 -23.56 -13.80
C ASP A 466 21.58 -24.96 -13.14
N ARG A 467 22.64 -25.35 -12.43
CA ARG A 467 22.71 -26.62 -11.71
C ARG A 467 21.60 -26.79 -10.68
N ALA A 468 21.10 -25.69 -10.12
CA ALA A 468 19.95 -25.72 -9.20
C ALA A 468 18.66 -26.22 -9.87
N ARG A 469 18.58 -26.17 -11.21
CA ARG A 469 17.43 -26.65 -12.00
C ARG A 469 17.53 -28.13 -12.36
N VAL A 470 18.71 -28.72 -12.26
CA VAL A 470 18.96 -30.13 -12.60
C VAL A 470 18.47 -31.01 -11.46
N ARG A 471 17.40 -31.76 -11.71
CA ARG A 471 17.01 -32.86 -10.83
C ARG A 471 17.91 -34.04 -11.17
N GLY A 472 18.66 -34.51 -10.17
CA GLY A 472 19.32 -35.81 -10.27
C GLY A 472 18.28 -36.92 -10.46
N PRO A 473 18.68 -38.11 -10.95
CA PRO A 473 17.76 -39.23 -11.12
C PRO A 473 17.09 -39.51 -9.77
N GLU A 474 15.78 -39.29 -9.69
CA GLU A 474 15.00 -39.65 -8.50
C GLU A 474 15.17 -41.17 -8.31
N THR A 475 15.83 -41.56 -7.23
CA THR A 475 15.78 -42.95 -6.79
C THR A 475 14.31 -43.22 -6.41
N PRO A 476 13.60 -44.16 -7.06
CA PRO A 476 12.19 -44.39 -6.77
C PRO A 476 12.02 -44.70 -5.28
N GLY A 477 11.19 -43.88 -4.63
CA GLY A 477 11.15 -43.71 -3.18
C GLY A 477 10.99 -45.01 -2.38
N ALA A 478 11.89 -45.18 -1.42
CA ALA A 478 11.66 -46.04 -0.28
C ALA A 478 10.39 -45.56 0.45
N LYS A 479 9.36 -46.42 0.50
CA LYS A 479 8.17 -46.20 1.32
C LYS A 479 8.58 -45.85 2.76
N PRO A 480 7.97 -44.83 3.39
CA PRO A 480 8.20 -44.59 4.81
C PRO A 480 7.67 -45.80 5.59
N ARG A 481 8.55 -46.43 6.38
CA ARG A 481 8.13 -47.42 7.37
C ARG A 481 7.25 -46.68 8.38
N GLY A 482 5.98 -47.07 8.45
CA GLY A 482 5.06 -46.59 9.47
C GLY A 482 5.52 -47.00 10.86
N THR A 483 5.34 -46.08 11.80
CA THR A 483 5.21 -46.32 13.23
C THR A 483 4.07 -45.47 13.75
#